data_AF-A0A1C6HBS3-F1
#
_entry.id   AF-A0A1C6HBS3-F1
#
_cell.length_a   1.000
_cell.length_b   1.000
_cell.length_c   1.000
_cell.angle_alpha   90.00
_cell.angle_beta   90.00
_cell.angle_gamma   90.00
#
_symmetry.space_group_name_H-M   'P 1'
#
loop_
_entity.id
_entity.type
_entity.pdbx_description
1 polymer ?
#
loop_
_entity_poly.entity_id
_entity_poly.type
_entity_poly.pdbx_seq_one_letter_code
_entity_poly.pdbx_strand_id
1 'polypeptide(L)' 'MLSKRIAEVDRSRCVACGACTKECPRAAVAVHRGCFAAVEPVRCVGCGKCAKVCPADCITLMEREAQA' A
#
# COMPACT_ATOMS: atom_id res chain seq x y z
N MET A 1 1.08 -8.07 -18.42
CA MET A 1 1.47 -6.66 -18.16
C MET A 1 1.59 -6.49 -16.65
N LEU A 2 2.78 -6.64 -16.08
CA LEU A 2 3.02 -6.31 -14.68
C LEU A 2 3.26 -4.80 -14.58
N SER A 3 2.39 -4.10 -13.85
CA SER A 3 2.51 -2.66 -13.64
C SER A 3 3.82 -2.33 -12.94
N LYS A 4 4.62 -1.45 -13.55
CA LYS A 4 5.96 -1.02 -13.08
C LYS A 4 5.96 -0.27 -11.75
N ARG A 5 4.81 -0.03 -11.10
CA ARG A 5 4.68 0.81 -9.90
C ARG A 5 3.94 0.08 -8.79
N ILE A 6 4.43 0.19 -7.56
CA ILE A 6 3.83 -0.36 -6.34
C ILE A 6 3.68 0.72 -5.28
N ALA A 7 2.73 0.53 -4.38
CA ALA A 7 2.62 1.35 -3.18
C ALA A 7 3.46 0.72 -2.07
N GLU A 8 4.25 1.52 -1.39
CA GLU A 8 5.01 1.17 -0.21
C GLU A 8 4.44 1.90 1.01
N VAL A 9 4.37 1.22 2.15
CA VAL A 9 3.84 1.77 3.40
C VAL A 9 4.97 1.90 4.40
N ASP A 10 5.11 3.10 4.95
CA ASP A 10 6.00 3.38 6.07
C ASP A 10 5.39 2.81 7.36
N ARG A 11 5.98 1.73 7.86
CA ARG A 11 5.52 1.01 9.06
C ARG A 11 5.66 1.82 10.33
N SER A 12 6.54 2.82 10.36
CA SER A 12 6.76 3.67 11.54
C SER A 12 5.66 4.70 11.71
N ARG A 13 5.11 5.21 10.59
CA ARG A 13 4.03 6.19 10.56
C ARG A 13 2.64 5.57 10.38
N CYS A 14 2.57 4.30 9.99
CA CYS A 14 1.30 3.61 9.81
C CYS A 14 0.62 3.34 11.16
N VAL A 15 -0.55 3.93 11.36
CA VAL A 15 -1.39 3.72 12.55
C VAL A 15 -2.41 2.57 12.39
N ALA A 16 -2.24 1.72 11.37
CA ALA A 16 -3.13 0.60 11.09
C ALA A 16 -4.64 0.94 11.02
N CYS A 17 -4.99 2.16 10.59
CA CYS A 17 -6.39 2.64 10.54
C CYS A 17 -7.31 1.83 9.59
N GLY A 18 -6.74 1.05 8.66
CA GLY A 18 -7.50 0.22 7.73
C GLY A 18 -8.21 0.96 6.59
N ALA A 19 -8.04 2.29 6.47
CA ALA A 19 -8.63 3.08 5.38
C ALA A 19 -8.14 2.62 4.00
N CYS A 20 -6.84 2.35 3.88
CA CYS A 20 -6.22 1.87 2.63
C CYS A 20 -6.79 0.52 2.16
N THR A 21 -7.12 -0.40 3.09
CA THR A 21 -7.71 -1.71 2.76
C THR A 21 -9.09 -1.57 2.13
N LYS A 22 -9.92 -0.64 2.62
CA LYS A 22 -11.27 -0.38 2.09
C LYS A 22 -11.25 0.31 0.73
N GLU A 23 -10.33 1.24 0.53
CA GLU A 23 -10.22 2.00 -0.72
C GLU A 23 -9.59 1.19 -1.87
N CYS A 24 -8.86 0.12 -1.56
CA CYS A 24 -8.15 -0.65 -2.58
C CYS A 24 -9.12 -1.59 -3.34
N PRO A 25 -9.42 -1.33 -4.64
CA PRO A 25 -10.36 -2.15 -5.41
C PRO A 25 -9.82 -3.56 -5.73
N ARG A 26 -8.50 -3.76 -5.59
CA ARG A 26 -7.82 -5.04 -5.84
C ARG A 26 -7.48 -5.79 -4.55
N ALA A 27 -7.87 -5.26 -3.39
CA ALA A 27 -7.48 -5.77 -2.08
C ALA A 27 -5.97 -6.06 -2.01
N ALA A 28 -5.16 -5.16 -2.59
CA ALA A 28 -3.72 -5.29 -2.67
C ALA A 28 -3.01 -4.78 -1.42
N VAL A 29 -3.72 -4.16 -0.48
CA VAL A 29 -3.17 -3.70 0.79
C VAL A 29 -4.03 -4.27 1.91
N ALA A 30 -3.38 -4.79 2.94
CA ALA A 30 -4.05 -5.37 4.11
C ALA A 30 -3.30 -4.97 5.38
N VAL A 31 -4.04 -4.77 6.47
CA VAL A 31 -3.44 -4.49 7.78
C VAL A 31 -2.92 -5.79 8.39
N HIS A 32 -1.61 -5.84 8.64
CA HIS A 32 -0.97 -6.98 9.28
C HIS A 32 -1.04 -6.83 10.79
N ARG A 33 -1.81 -7.72 11.44
CA ARG A 33 -1.96 -7.83 12.91
C ARG A 33 -2.35 -6.54 13.63
N GLY A 34 -3.01 -5.60 12.95
CA GLY A 34 -3.34 -4.29 13.54
C GLY A 34 -2.12 -3.39 13.82
N CYS A 35 -0.94 -3.74 13.31
CA CYS A 35 0.28 -2.97 13.55
C CYS A 35 0.59 -2.03 12.37
N PHE A 36 0.59 -2.55 11.15
CA PHE A 36 0.91 -1.76 9.95
C PHE A 36 0.17 -2.30 8.74
N ALA A 37 -0.02 -1.47 7.72
CA ALA A 37 -0.52 -1.92 6.43
C ALA A 37 0.65 -2.48 5.60
N ALA A 38 0.42 -3.64 4.98
CA ALA A 38 1.34 -4.29 4.07
C ALA A 38 0.71 -4.36 2.68
N VAL A 39 1.49 -4.05 1.65
CA VAL A 39 1.04 -4.07 0.26
C VAL A 39 1.56 -5.33 -0.41
N GLU A 40 0.65 -6.06 -1.06
CA GLU A 40 0.92 -7.21 -1.88
C GLU A 40 1.34 -6.75 -3.29
N PRO A 41 2.63 -6.87 -3.65
CA PRO A 41 3.09 -6.45 -4.97
C PRO A 41 2.36 -7.21 -6.08
N VAL A 42 2.01 -8.49 -5.92
CA VAL A 42 1.35 -9.25 -6.99
C VAL A 42 0.00 -8.66 -7.39
N ARG A 43 -0.75 -8.09 -6.43
CA ARG A 43 -2.07 -7.50 -6.67
C ARG A 43 -2.04 -5.99 -6.90
N CYS A 44 -0.98 -5.32 -6.46
CA CYS A 44 -0.85 -3.88 -6.54
C CYS A 44 -0.54 -3.42 -7.96
N VAL A 45 -1.39 -2.56 -8.49
CA VAL A 45 -1.23 -1.96 -9.83
C VAL A 45 -0.63 -0.56 -9.81
N GLY A 46 -0.31 -0.03 -8.62
CA GLY A 46 0.25 1.32 -8.47
C GLY A 46 -0.75 2.45 -8.73
N CYS A 47 -2.06 2.24 -8.47
CA CYS A 47 -3.10 3.23 -8.73
C CYS A 47 -3.05 4.48 -7.82
N GLY A 48 -2.37 4.41 -6.67
CA GLY A 48 -2.22 5.56 -5.76
C GLY A 48 -3.43 5.93 -4.90
N LYS A 49 -4.55 5.21 -5.00
CA LYS A 49 -5.74 5.51 -4.18
C LYS A 49 -5.49 5.36 -2.68
N CYS A 50 -4.73 4.33 -2.30
CA CYS A 50 -4.35 4.09 -0.89
C CYS A 50 -3.56 5.26 -0.30
N ALA A 51 -2.68 5.91 -1.08
CA ALA A 51 -1.93 7.07 -0.62
C ALA A 51 -2.84 8.28 -0.37
N LYS A 52 -3.78 8.55 -1.28
CA LYS A 52 -4.72 9.67 -1.14
C LYS A 52 -5.66 9.55 0.08
N VAL A 53 -6.06 8.34 0.45
CA VAL A 53 -6.95 8.12 1.59
C VAL A 53 -6.19 7.98 2.92
N CYS A 54 -4.86 7.90 2.88
CA CYS A 54 -4.08 7.68 4.09
C CYS A 54 -4.05 8.95 4.95
N PRO A 55 -4.63 8.96 6.15
CA PRO A 55 -4.61 10.15 7.01
C PRO A 55 -3.22 10.46 7.56
N ALA A 56 -2.35 9.45 7.65
CA ALA A 56 -0.98 9.58 8.13
C ALA A 56 0.03 9.93 7.01
N ASP A 57 -0.45 10.03 5.75
CA ASP A 57 0.38 10.25 4.56
C ASP A 57 1.67 9.39 4.56
N CYS A 58 1.49 8.12 4.94
CA CYS A 58 2.58 7.17 5.15
C CYS A 58 2.77 6.21 3.97
N ILE A 59 2.12 6.48 2.83
CA ILE A 59 2.11 5.58 1.67
C ILE A 59 2.70 6.31 0.47
N THR A 60 3.79 5.77 -0.07
CA THR A 60 4.51 6.31 -1.22
C THR A 60 4.38 5.37 -2.42
N LEU A 61 4.36 5.92 -3.64
CA LEU A 61 4.36 5.13 -4.87
C LEU A 61 5.79 5.06 -5.40
N MET A 62 6.34 3.86 -5.51
CA MET A 62 7.67 3.62 -6.04
C MET A 62 7.61 2.66 -7.22
N GLU A 63 8.65 2.67 -8.05
CA GLU A 63 8.77 1.69 -9.12
C GLU A 63 9.11 0.32 -8.52
N ARG A 64 8.60 -0.73 -9.16
CA ARG A 64 8.77 -2.12 -8.75
C ARG A 64 10.19 -2.56 -9.13
N GLU A 65 11.19 -2.03 -8.45
CA GLU A 65 12.50 -2.66 -8.38
C GLU A 65 12.32 -3.85 -7.45
N ALA A 66 12.23 -5.04 -8.07
CA ALA A 66 12.20 -6.30 -7.36
C ALA A 66 13.34 -6.27 -6.33
N GLN A 67 12.98 -6.38 -5.06
CA GLN A 67 13.92 -6.77 -4.03
C GLN A 67 14.58 -8.07 -4.51
N ALA A 68 15.90 -8.01 -4.63
CA ALA A 68 16.79 -9.05 -5.14
C ALA A 68 16.57 -10.43 -4.49
#